data_AF-A0A1M3QAM7-F1
#
_entry.id   AF-A0A1M3QAM7-F1
#
_cell.length_a   1.000
_cell.length_b   1.000
_cell.length_c   1.000
_cell.angle_alpha   90.00
_cell.angle_beta   90.00
_cell.angle_gamma   90.00
#
_symmetry.space_group_name_H-M   'P 1'
#
loop_
_entity.id
_entity.type
_entity.pdbx_description
1 polymer ?
#
loop_
_entity_poly.entity_id
_entity_poly.type
_entity_poly.pdbx_seq_one_letter_code
_entity_poly.pdbx_strand_id
1 'polypeptide(L)'
;MGSSAAGCAAGLDGVDEWRAVLARFSHIVLVANSDAVDIGSLRSQFPETALFVFFNKVYKVLDRPFNGYSLLISRGQPRGANIVYRGEVGEVVKFFPRDYFLGIMNIRLGPEEKLNPAADFQGAPTGHLDLVGFCSDFYMESKSPTSGFAMALWLSDLKLPGAIILAGFSARRSQKWRVVSAHDWSFEQTFLRLFARLGKITIHGGVALNPYVRLAQRFTELPQAEISLAAAEVLSERLGNTDAEVDKLISLTNVIRSADSFMRRLRPKFLKRKPKGSPGES
;
A
#
# COMPACT_ATOMS: atom_id res chain seq x y z
N MET A 1 -35.17 1.54 5.90
CA MET A 1 -34.95 0.16 6.38
C MET A 1 -33.62 -0.33 5.83
N GLY A 2 -32.54 -0.19 6.62
CA GLY A 2 -31.18 -0.50 6.15
C GLY A 2 -30.89 -1.98 6.36
N SER A 3 -30.79 -2.75 5.27
CA SER A 3 -30.14 -4.07 5.30
C SER A 3 -28.75 -3.89 5.91
N SER A 4 -28.43 -4.66 6.95
CA SER A 4 -27.08 -4.70 7.50
C SER A 4 -26.09 -5.08 6.39
N ALA A 5 -25.07 -4.25 6.16
CA ALA A 5 -24.00 -4.55 5.20
C ALA A 5 -22.92 -5.46 5.81
N ALA A 6 -23.04 -5.79 7.10
CA ALA A 6 -22.13 -6.70 7.78
C ALA A 6 -22.11 -8.07 7.12
N GLY A 7 -20.92 -8.60 6.90
CA GLY A 7 -20.71 -9.92 6.32
C GLY A 7 -21.10 -10.07 4.85
N CYS A 8 -21.52 -9.00 4.15
CA CYS A 8 -21.91 -9.09 2.74
C CYS A 8 -20.77 -9.48 1.78
N ALA A 9 -19.52 -9.51 2.23
CA ALA A 9 -18.42 -10.03 1.42
C ALA A 9 -18.45 -11.56 1.26
N ALA A 10 -19.18 -12.29 2.13
CA ALA A 10 -19.18 -13.75 2.13
C ALA A 10 -19.64 -14.31 0.77
N GLY A 11 -18.77 -15.08 0.13
CA GLY A 11 -19.08 -15.83 -1.09
C GLY A 11 -19.11 -14.98 -2.37
N LEU A 12 -18.77 -13.69 -2.32
CA LEU A 12 -18.68 -12.87 -3.53
C LEU A 12 -17.49 -13.36 -4.38
N ASP A 13 -17.68 -13.55 -5.67
CA ASP A 13 -16.62 -13.95 -6.61
C ASP A 13 -16.59 -13.11 -7.90
N GLY A 14 -17.70 -12.44 -8.22
CA GLY A 14 -17.88 -11.68 -9.45
C GLY A 14 -17.73 -10.17 -9.29
N VAL A 15 -17.26 -9.51 -10.35
CA VAL A 15 -17.16 -8.04 -10.43
C VAL A 15 -18.52 -7.37 -10.22
N ASP A 16 -19.59 -7.92 -10.79
CA ASP A 16 -20.95 -7.36 -10.66
C ASP A 16 -21.51 -7.51 -9.24
N GLU A 17 -21.20 -8.61 -8.56
CA GLU A 17 -21.62 -8.82 -7.16
C GLU A 17 -20.92 -7.83 -6.23
N TRP A 18 -19.61 -7.67 -6.40
CA TRP A 18 -18.84 -6.64 -5.72
C TRP A 18 -19.36 -5.24 -6.02
N ARG A 19 -19.67 -4.95 -7.28
CA ARG A 19 -20.24 -3.65 -7.69
C ARG A 19 -21.57 -3.40 -6.98
N ALA A 20 -22.47 -4.39 -6.92
CA ALA A 20 -23.77 -4.27 -6.27
C ALA A 20 -23.64 -3.95 -4.77
N VAL A 21 -22.70 -4.60 -4.08
CA VAL A 21 -22.42 -4.34 -2.65
C VAL A 21 -21.81 -2.95 -2.46
N LEU A 22 -20.80 -2.60 -3.26
CA LEU A 22 -20.06 -1.34 -3.13
C LEU A 22 -20.89 -0.12 -3.54
N ALA A 23 -21.84 -0.25 -4.47
CA ALA A 23 -22.72 0.83 -4.93
C ALA A 23 -23.64 1.38 -3.83
N ARG A 24 -23.80 0.66 -2.71
CA ARG A 24 -24.61 1.09 -1.56
C ARG A 24 -23.96 2.20 -0.74
N PHE A 25 -22.66 2.43 -0.90
CA PHE A 25 -21.90 3.38 -0.09
C PHE A 25 -21.74 4.71 -0.80
N SER A 26 -21.98 5.80 -0.05
CA SER A 26 -21.81 7.17 -0.54
C SER A 26 -20.35 7.52 -0.86
N HIS A 27 -19.42 6.90 -0.12
CA HIS A 27 -17.99 7.12 -0.21
C HIS A 27 -17.27 5.80 0.02
N ILE A 28 -16.21 5.55 -0.75
CA ILE A 28 -15.29 4.43 -0.54
C ILE A 28 -13.91 5.03 -0.28
N VAL A 29 -13.46 4.94 0.97
CA VAL A 29 -12.22 5.54 1.46
C VAL A 29 -11.16 4.45 1.53
N LEU A 30 -10.24 4.43 0.55
CA LEU A 30 -9.04 3.60 0.61
C LEU A 30 -8.07 4.21 1.61
N VAL A 31 -7.73 3.45 2.65
CA VAL A 31 -6.79 3.87 3.71
C VAL A 31 -5.44 3.22 3.46
N ALA A 32 -4.44 3.99 3.05
CA ALA A 32 -3.08 3.50 2.90
C ALA A 32 -2.49 3.10 4.26
N ASN A 33 -1.58 2.12 4.26
CA ASN A 33 -0.80 1.74 5.44
C ASN A 33 0.31 2.78 5.74
N SER A 34 -0.10 4.00 6.10
CA SER A 34 0.78 5.13 6.41
C SER A 34 0.49 5.66 7.81
N ASP A 35 1.56 5.93 8.57
CA ASP A 35 1.53 6.57 9.88
C ASP A 35 1.09 8.03 9.85
N ALA A 36 0.97 8.63 8.66
CA ALA A 36 0.48 9.99 8.49
C ALA A 36 -1.06 10.10 8.57
N VAL A 37 -1.78 8.98 8.62
CA VAL A 37 -3.26 8.98 8.65
C VAL A 37 -3.75 8.90 10.10
N ASP A 38 -4.38 9.97 10.57
CA ASP A 38 -5.20 9.94 11.77
C ASP A 38 -6.59 9.39 11.42
N ILE A 39 -6.84 8.12 11.76
CA ILE A 39 -8.09 7.42 11.45
C ILE A 39 -9.29 8.01 12.22
N GLY A 40 -9.08 8.50 13.44
CA GLY A 40 -10.16 9.11 14.23
C GLY A 40 -10.66 10.39 13.57
N SER A 41 -9.73 11.28 13.21
CA SER A 41 -10.04 12.49 12.46
C SER A 41 -10.62 12.17 11.08
N LEU A 42 -10.03 11.22 10.35
CA LEU A 42 -10.53 10.80 9.04
C LEU A 42 -11.98 10.32 9.12
N ARG A 43 -12.33 9.48 10.09
CA ARG A 43 -13.70 8.96 10.26
C ARG A 43 -14.71 10.08 10.47
N SER A 44 -14.37 11.08 11.27
CA SER A 44 -15.25 12.22 11.58
C SER A 44 -15.57 13.13 10.37
N GLN A 45 -14.76 13.06 9.32
CA GLN A 45 -14.91 13.88 8.10
C GLN A 45 -15.84 13.25 7.05
N PHE A 46 -16.27 11.99 7.24
CA PHE A 46 -17.11 11.28 6.29
C PHE A 46 -18.44 10.84 6.92
N PRO A 47 -19.53 10.75 6.12
CA PRO A 47 -20.82 10.33 6.64
C PRO A 47 -20.80 8.89 7.15
N GLU A 48 -21.81 8.53 7.94
CA GLU A 48 -21.94 7.16 8.47
C GLU A 48 -22.01 6.09 7.39
N THR A 49 -22.55 6.45 6.22
CA THR A 49 -22.68 5.65 4.98
C THR A 49 -21.38 5.50 4.18
N ALA A 50 -20.23 5.92 4.72
CA ALA A 50 -18.92 5.74 4.09
C ALA A 50 -18.33 4.37 4.42
N LEU A 51 -17.77 3.69 3.42
CA LEU A 51 -17.01 2.46 3.56
C LEU A 51 -15.52 2.78 3.66
N PHE A 52 -14.85 2.26 4.69
CA PHE A 52 -13.41 2.37 4.87
C PHE A 52 -12.72 1.07 4.48
N VAL A 53 -11.79 1.15 3.54
CA VAL A 53 -11.10 -0.01 2.99
C VAL A 53 -9.66 -0.02 3.50
N PHE A 54 -9.33 -1.06 4.25
CA PHE A 54 -8.01 -1.26 4.86
C PHE A 54 -7.25 -2.38 4.14
N PHE A 55 -5.95 -2.45 4.35
CA PHE A 55 -5.08 -3.50 3.79
C PHE A 55 -4.41 -4.31 4.92
N ASN A 56 -3.90 -5.50 4.60
CA ASN A 56 -3.30 -6.50 5.52
C ASN A 56 -2.50 -5.99 6.75
N LYS A 57 -1.85 -4.83 6.71
CA LYS A 57 -1.07 -4.29 7.83
C LYS A 57 -1.86 -3.26 8.63
N VAL A 58 -3.12 -3.59 8.95
CA VAL A 58 -4.07 -2.65 9.58
C VAL A 58 -3.59 -2.09 10.93
N TYR A 59 -2.83 -2.88 11.68
CA TYR A 59 -2.21 -2.47 12.96
C TYR A 59 -1.19 -1.31 12.81
N LYS A 60 -0.83 -0.92 11.58
CA LYS A 60 -0.02 0.28 11.32
C LYS A 60 -0.83 1.58 11.38
N VAL A 61 -2.14 1.49 11.24
CA VAL A 61 -3.05 2.64 11.14
C VAL A 61 -4.16 2.58 12.19
N LEU A 62 -4.49 1.39 12.70
CA LEU A 62 -5.43 1.20 13.81
C LEU A 62 -4.68 0.78 15.07
N ASP A 63 -4.87 1.56 16.13
CA ASP A 63 -4.46 1.26 17.51
C ASP A 63 -5.62 0.70 18.36
N ARG A 64 -6.86 0.83 17.87
CA ARG A 64 -8.10 0.39 18.51
C ARG A 64 -9.12 -0.09 17.46
N PRO A 65 -10.18 -0.81 17.86
CA PRO A 65 -11.24 -1.21 16.94
C PRO A 65 -11.86 -0.03 16.19
N PHE A 66 -12.13 -0.22 14.90
CA PHE A 66 -12.69 0.80 14.01
C PHE A 66 -14.20 0.71 13.93
N ASN A 67 -14.90 1.68 14.51
CA ASN A 67 -16.37 1.74 14.53
C ASN A 67 -16.90 2.45 13.26
N GLY A 68 -16.98 1.71 12.16
CA GLY A 68 -17.55 2.17 10.89
C GLY A 68 -17.52 1.07 9.84
N TYR A 69 -18.31 1.23 8.77
CA TYR A 69 -18.34 0.25 7.70
C TYR A 69 -16.94 0.02 7.17
N SER A 70 -16.49 -1.23 7.21
CA SER A 70 -15.11 -1.58 6.90
C SER A 70 -15.00 -2.82 6.03
N LEU A 71 -14.01 -2.79 5.13
CA LEU A 71 -13.62 -3.90 4.29
C LEU A 71 -12.11 -4.08 4.39
N LEU A 72 -11.65 -5.32 4.54
CA LEU A 72 -10.24 -5.65 4.55
C LEU A 72 -9.81 -6.23 3.20
N ILE A 73 -8.88 -5.58 2.51
CA ILE A 73 -8.23 -6.14 1.33
C ILE A 73 -7.06 -7.01 1.77
N SER A 74 -7.13 -8.29 1.40
CA SER A 74 -6.05 -9.24 1.59
C SER A 74 -5.53 -9.72 0.24
N ARG A 75 -4.35 -9.23 -0.18
CA ARG A 75 -3.73 -9.70 -1.42
C ARG A 75 -3.05 -11.05 -1.22
N GLY A 76 -3.31 -11.97 -2.14
CA GLY A 76 -2.63 -13.24 -2.30
C GLY A 76 -1.15 -13.05 -2.60
N GLN A 77 -0.35 -14.02 -2.19
CA GLN A 77 1.06 -14.16 -2.57
C GLN A 77 1.25 -15.61 -3.06
N PRO A 78 2.45 -16.03 -3.52
CA PRO A 78 2.65 -17.43 -3.92
C PRO A 78 2.29 -18.46 -2.84
N ARG A 79 2.39 -18.08 -1.56
CA ARG A 79 1.98 -18.91 -0.40
C ARG A 79 0.56 -18.61 0.11
N GLY A 80 -0.21 -17.81 -0.61
CA GLY A 80 -1.47 -17.25 -0.15
C GLY A 80 -1.31 -15.89 0.57
N ALA A 81 -2.43 -15.36 1.03
CA ALA A 81 -2.56 -14.11 1.75
C ALA A 81 -1.69 -14.07 3.01
N ASN A 82 -1.06 -12.91 3.24
CA ASN A 82 -0.09 -12.70 4.31
C ASN A 82 -0.63 -13.06 5.69
N ILE A 83 -1.86 -12.62 5.98
CA ILE A 83 -2.51 -12.82 7.28
C ILE A 83 -2.88 -14.29 7.52
N VAL A 84 -3.10 -15.07 6.46
CA VAL A 84 -3.43 -16.50 6.56
C VAL A 84 -2.18 -17.29 6.91
N TYR A 85 -1.14 -17.23 6.08
CA TYR A 85 0.03 -18.09 6.27
C TYR A 85 0.85 -17.72 7.52
N ARG A 86 0.69 -16.50 8.05
CA ARG A 86 1.28 -16.08 9.33
C ARG A 86 0.41 -16.37 10.54
N GLY A 87 -0.81 -16.89 10.35
CA GLY A 87 -1.76 -17.14 11.43
C GLY A 87 -2.28 -15.87 12.11
N GLU A 88 -2.27 -14.74 11.40
CA GLU A 88 -2.62 -13.41 11.94
C GLU A 88 -4.08 -13.01 11.67
N VAL A 89 -4.91 -13.89 11.10
CA VAL A 89 -6.30 -13.58 10.73
C VAL A 89 -7.09 -13.02 11.92
N GLY A 90 -7.14 -13.73 13.04
CA GLY A 90 -7.85 -13.27 14.24
C GLY A 90 -7.31 -11.95 14.78
N GLU A 91 -5.98 -11.79 14.78
CA GLU A 91 -5.30 -10.56 15.23
C GLU A 91 -5.60 -9.34 14.36
N VAL A 92 -5.87 -9.54 13.08
CA VAL A 92 -6.26 -8.48 12.16
C VAL A 92 -7.76 -8.22 12.20
N VAL A 93 -8.57 -9.28 12.24
CA VAL A 93 -10.05 -9.17 12.24
C VAL A 93 -10.59 -8.53 13.52
N LYS A 94 -9.90 -8.66 14.67
CA LYS A 94 -10.31 -8.03 15.94
C LYS A 94 -10.44 -6.50 15.88
N PHE A 95 -9.80 -5.86 14.90
CA PHE A 95 -9.92 -4.42 14.70
C PHE A 95 -11.25 -4.01 14.05
N PHE A 96 -12.05 -4.96 13.57
CA PHE A 96 -13.29 -4.69 12.85
C PHE A 96 -14.49 -5.29 13.59
N PRO A 97 -15.30 -4.45 14.27
CA PRO A 97 -16.54 -4.89 14.91
C PRO A 97 -17.51 -5.52 13.91
N ARG A 98 -18.13 -6.64 14.30
CA ARG A 98 -18.97 -7.46 13.40
C ARG A 98 -20.12 -6.70 12.77
N ASP A 99 -20.72 -5.75 13.49
CA ASP A 99 -21.91 -5.00 13.02
C ASP A 99 -21.63 -4.10 11.81
N TYR A 100 -20.35 -3.78 11.56
CA TYR A 100 -19.93 -2.88 10.48
C TYR A 100 -18.95 -3.52 9.50
N PHE A 101 -18.40 -4.68 9.84
CA PHE A 101 -17.41 -5.34 9.00
C PHE A 101 -18.07 -6.09 7.86
N LEU A 102 -17.85 -5.63 6.62
CA LEU A 102 -18.33 -6.30 5.42
C LEU A 102 -17.63 -7.65 5.24
N GLY A 103 -16.35 -7.72 5.60
CA GLY A 103 -15.52 -8.91 5.49
C GLY A 103 -14.18 -8.65 4.83
N ILE A 104 -13.60 -9.72 4.30
CA ILE A 104 -12.31 -9.75 3.64
C ILE A 104 -12.56 -9.90 2.13
N MET A 105 -11.99 -8.99 1.35
CA MET A 105 -11.83 -9.17 -0.09
C MET A 105 -10.44 -9.74 -0.34
N ASN A 106 -10.36 -11.03 -0.65
CA ASN A 106 -9.12 -11.66 -1.02
C ASN A 106 -8.86 -11.43 -2.51
N ILE A 107 -7.80 -10.68 -2.83
CA ILE A 107 -7.48 -10.30 -4.21
C ILE A 107 -6.24 -11.02 -4.73
N ARG A 108 -6.15 -11.20 -6.04
CA ARG A 108 -4.89 -11.51 -6.74
C ARG A 108 -4.69 -10.58 -7.94
N LEU A 109 -3.45 -10.17 -8.18
CA LEU A 109 -3.05 -9.28 -9.27
C LEU A 109 -2.09 -9.98 -10.26
N GLY A 110 -1.40 -11.04 -9.83
CA GLY A 110 -0.44 -11.80 -10.63
C GLY A 110 -0.82 -13.29 -10.73
N PRO A 111 -0.45 -13.98 -11.81
CA PRO A 111 -0.76 -15.41 -12.00
C PRO A 111 -0.11 -16.31 -10.94
N GLU A 112 1.01 -15.88 -10.35
CA GLU A 112 1.70 -16.55 -9.27
C GLU A 112 1.01 -16.38 -7.90
N GLU A 113 0.04 -15.47 -7.79
CA GLU A 113 -0.64 -15.18 -6.53
C GLU A 113 -1.82 -16.12 -6.31
N LYS A 114 -1.87 -16.69 -5.11
CA LYS A 114 -2.91 -17.63 -4.71
C LYS A 114 -4.01 -16.93 -3.93
N LEU A 115 -5.25 -17.10 -4.39
CA LEU A 115 -6.44 -16.84 -3.59
C LEU A 115 -6.63 -17.99 -2.59
N ASN A 116 -6.79 -17.64 -1.31
CA ASN A 116 -7.07 -18.59 -0.25
C ASN A 116 -8.57 -18.92 -0.23
N PRO A 117 -8.96 -20.19 -0.03
CA PRO A 117 -10.34 -20.53 0.28
C PRO A 117 -10.87 -19.72 1.48
N ALA A 118 -12.18 -19.42 1.50
CA ALA A 118 -12.79 -18.67 2.60
C ALA A 118 -12.57 -19.32 3.98
N ALA A 119 -12.48 -20.66 4.03
CA ALA A 119 -12.20 -21.41 5.26
C ALA A 119 -10.86 -21.03 5.92
N ASP A 120 -9.85 -20.63 5.13
CA ASP A 120 -8.54 -20.22 5.64
C ASP A 120 -8.61 -18.93 6.47
N PHE A 121 -9.68 -18.14 6.31
CA PHE A 121 -9.91 -16.89 7.03
C PHE A 121 -10.71 -17.08 8.34
N GLN A 122 -10.69 -18.29 8.92
CA GLN A 122 -11.15 -18.56 10.28
C GLN A 122 -12.60 -18.10 10.56
N GLY A 123 -13.48 -18.24 9.55
CA GLY A 123 -14.90 -17.86 9.64
C GLY A 123 -15.18 -16.38 9.43
N ALA A 124 -14.19 -15.55 9.11
CA ALA A 124 -14.43 -14.19 8.65
C ALA A 124 -15.17 -14.20 7.30
N PRO A 125 -16.23 -13.39 7.11
CA PRO A 125 -16.90 -13.23 5.82
C PRO A 125 -15.87 -12.91 4.75
N THR A 126 -15.79 -13.72 3.71
CA THR A 126 -14.72 -13.61 2.69
C THR A 126 -15.30 -13.75 1.30
N GLY A 127 -14.91 -12.82 0.43
CA GLY A 127 -15.11 -12.91 -1.01
C GLY A 127 -13.79 -12.77 -1.75
N HIS A 128 -13.82 -13.01 -3.04
CA HIS A 128 -12.67 -13.14 -3.91
C HIS A 128 -12.76 -12.18 -5.08
N LEU A 129 -11.63 -11.64 -5.50
CA LEU A 129 -11.55 -10.80 -6.69
C LEU A 129 -10.25 -11.12 -7.44
N ASP A 130 -10.41 -11.64 -8.65
CA ASP A 130 -9.32 -11.92 -9.56
C ASP A 130 -9.08 -10.73 -10.50
N LEU A 131 -7.93 -10.10 -10.40
CA LEU A 131 -7.51 -8.98 -11.25
C LEU A 131 -6.24 -9.32 -12.04
N VAL A 132 -5.94 -10.60 -12.26
CA VAL A 132 -4.82 -10.99 -13.13
C VAL A 132 -5.03 -10.38 -14.51
N GLY A 133 -4.00 -9.68 -15.00
CA GLY A 133 -4.05 -9.00 -16.29
C GLY A 133 -4.61 -7.58 -16.27
N PHE A 134 -5.27 -7.16 -15.18
CA PHE A 134 -5.98 -5.87 -15.11
C PHE A 134 -5.09 -4.64 -15.40
N CYS A 135 -3.81 -4.71 -15.02
CA CYS A 135 -2.85 -3.62 -15.25
C CYS A 135 -1.86 -3.90 -16.39
N SER A 136 -1.98 -5.02 -17.12
CA SER A 136 -0.93 -5.50 -18.03
C SER A 136 -0.64 -4.58 -19.21
N ASP A 137 -1.64 -3.83 -19.67
CA ASP A 137 -1.51 -2.98 -20.87
C ASP A 137 -0.65 -1.72 -20.64
N PHE A 138 -0.41 -1.34 -19.38
CA PHE A 138 0.26 -0.07 -19.04
C PHE A 138 1.29 -0.17 -17.91
N TYR A 139 1.30 -1.26 -17.15
CA TYR A 139 2.23 -1.44 -16.03
C TYR A 139 3.50 -2.18 -16.49
N MET A 140 4.63 -1.93 -15.84
CA MET A 140 5.92 -2.49 -16.25
C MET A 140 5.98 -4.01 -16.05
N GLU A 141 6.43 -4.75 -17.08
CA GLU A 141 6.49 -6.22 -17.07
C GLU A 141 7.29 -6.82 -15.90
N SER A 142 8.35 -6.14 -15.45
CA SER A 142 9.22 -6.60 -14.36
C SER A 142 8.75 -6.22 -12.95
N LYS A 143 7.62 -5.53 -12.83
CA LYS A 143 7.10 -5.02 -11.55
C LYS A 143 5.63 -5.38 -11.40
N SER A 144 5.17 -5.48 -10.15
CA SER A 144 3.74 -5.66 -9.88
C SER A 144 3.13 -4.38 -9.31
N PRO A 145 1.85 -4.07 -9.58
CA PRO A 145 1.16 -2.95 -8.94
C PRO A 145 1.00 -3.18 -7.45
N THR A 146 0.97 -2.12 -6.64
CA THR A 146 0.53 -2.22 -5.23
C THR A 146 -0.98 -2.48 -5.15
N SER A 147 -1.43 -3.12 -4.07
CA SER A 147 -2.87 -3.35 -3.86
C SER A 147 -3.66 -2.05 -3.82
N GLY A 148 -3.13 -1.01 -3.16
CA GLY A 148 -3.80 0.28 -3.08
C GLY A 148 -3.99 0.93 -4.45
N PHE A 149 -2.95 0.89 -5.29
CA PHE A 149 -3.04 1.38 -6.66
C PHE A 149 -4.05 0.59 -7.50
N ALA A 150 -3.94 -0.74 -7.53
CA ALA A 150 -4.85 -1.57 -8.31
C ALA A 150 -6.32 -1.40 -7.88
N MET A 151 -6.59 -1.34 -6.57
CA MET A 151 -7.94 -1.10 -6.06
C MET A 151 -8.49 0.29 -6.43
N ALA A 152 -7.65 1.33 -6.43
CA ALA A 152 -8.08 2.67 -6.84
C ALA A 152 -8.52 2.70 -8.32
N LEU A 153 -7.79 2.00 -9.19
CA LEU A 153 -8.13 1.88 -10.61
C LEU A 153 -9.40 1.05 -10.80
N TRP A 154 -9.44 -0.15 -10.22
CA TRP A 154 -10.58 -1.05 -10.34
C TRP A 154 -11.87 -0.40 -9.85
N LEU A 155 -11.85 0.24 -8.66
CA LEU A 155 -13.02 0.96 -8.14
C LEU A 155 -13.47 2.09 -9.07
N SER A 156 -12.53 2.81 -9.69
CA SER A 156 -12.85 3.88 -10.65
C SER A 156 -13.53 3.31 -11.90
N ASP A 157 -13.15 2.13 -12.36
CA ASP A 157 -13.72 1.51 -13.55
C ASP A 157 -15.12 0.93 -13.32
N LEU A 158 -15.48 0.60 -12.07
CA LEU A 158 -16.82 0.17 -11.70
C LEU A 158 -17.91 1.24 -11.91
N LYS A 159 -17.52 2.51 -12.07
CA LYS A 159 -18.44 3.66 -12.21
C LYS A 159 -19.52 3.66 -11.13
N LEU A 160 -19.09 3.53 -9.88
CA LEU A 160 -19.98 3.54 -8.72
C LEU A 160 -20.60 4.94 -8.54
N PRO A 161 -21.82 5.04 -7.98
CA PRO A 161 -22.43 6.33 -7.69
C PRO A 161 -21.71 7.11 -6.57
N GLY A 162 -21.03 6.39 -5.66
CA GLY A 162 -20.28 6.97 -4.55
C GLY A 162 -18.88 7.46 -4.95
N ALA A 163 -18.35 8.41 -4.18
CA ALA A 163 -17.02 8.97 -4.40
C ALA A 163 -15.90 8.03 -3.93
N ILE A 164 -14.81 7.93 -4.69
CA ILE A 164 -13.63 7.15 -4.33
C ILE A 164 -12.57 8.09 -3.74
N ILE A 165 -12.20 7.85 -2.49
CA ILE A 165 -11.29 8.71 -1.72
C ILE A 165 -10.02 7.94 -1.38
N LEU A 166 -8.85 8.54 -1.64
CA LEU A 166 -7.56 8.01 -1.25
C LEU A 166 -7.01 8.75 -0.03
N ALA A 167 -6.94 8.09 1.12
CA ALA A 167 -6.38 8.63 2.37
C ALA A 167 -5.00 8.04 2.66
N GLY A 168 -4.00 8.90 2.87
CA GLY A 168 -2.63 8.47 3.17
C GLY A 168 -1.81 7.99 1.97
N PHE A 169 -2.33 8.11 0.75
CA PHE A 169 -1.63 7.79 -0.51
C PHE A 169 -0.59 8.85 -0.90
N SER A 170 0.08 9.45 0.08
CA SER A 170 1.10 10.46 -0.18
C SER A 170 2.37 9.79 -0.72
N ALA A 171 3.03 10.43 -1.70
CA ALA A 171 4.36 10.04 -2.18
C ALA A 171 5.48 10.22 -1.12
N ARG A 172 5.13 10.52 0.15
CA ARG A 172 6.10 10.72 1.23
C ARG A 172 6.46 9.37 1.84
N ARG A 173 7.77 9.09 1.87
CA ARG A 173 8.32 7.85 2.44
C ARG A 173 8.13 7.86 3.96
N SER A 174 7.52 6.81 4.52
CA SER A 174 7.57 6.62 5.98
C SER A 174 9.00 6.27 6.39
N GLN A 175 9.56 6.93 7.40
CA GLN A 175 10.92 6.65 7.88
C GLN A 175 11.04 5.26 8.55
N LYS A 176 9.92 4.67 8.98
CA LYS A 176 9.88 3.45 9.78
C LYS A 176 9.90 2.13 8.99
N TRP A 177 9.64 2.13 7.68
CA TRP A 177 9.39 0.88 6.94
C TRP A 177 10.25 0.75 5.68
N ARG A 178 10.91 -0.42 5.56
CA ARG A 178 11.80 -0.77 4.44
C ARG A 178 11.03 -0.83 3.13
N VAL A 179 11.51 -0.11 2.11
CA VAL A 179 10.98 -0.16 0.74
C VAL A 179 11.42 -1.47 0.08
N VAL A 180 10.51 -2.12 -0.63
CA VAL A 180 10.81 -3.26 -1.50
C VAL A 180 10.75 -2.75 -2.94
N SER A 181 11.81 -2.97 -3.73
CA SER A 181 11.92 -2.53 -5.14
C SER A 181 10.95 -3.25 -6.12
N ALA A 182 9.91 -3.90 -5.60
CA ALA A 182 9.00 -4.73 -6.38
C ALA A 182 7.90 -3.94 -7.13
N HIS A 183 7.79 -2.64 -6.85
CA HIS A 183 6.71 -1.76 -7.34
C HIS A 183 7.29 -0.47 -7.94
N ASP A 184 6.59 0.14 -8.89
CA ASP A 184 6.94 1.47 -9.38
C ASP A 184 6.10 2.56 -8.73
N TRP A 185 6.50 2.96 -7.52
CA TRP A 185 5.75 3.96 -6.76
C TRP A 185 5.67 5.32 -7.48
N SER A 186 6.69 5.69 -8.26
CA SER A 186 6.68 6.95 -9.01
C SER A 186 5.63 6.93 -10.10
N PHE A 187 5.56 5.83 -10.86
CA PHE A 187 4.52 5.62 -11.87
C PHE A 187 3.13 5.60 -11.23
N GLU A 188 2.92 4.79 -10.19
CA GLU A 188 1.63 4.70 -9.50
C GLU A 188 1.16 6.07 -9.00
N GLN A 189 2.04 6.83 -8.36
CA GLN A 189 1.71 8.17 -7.86
C GLN A 189 1.41 9.17 -8.98
N THR A 190 2.11 9.08 -10.11
CA THR A 190 1.83 9.89 -11.30
C THR A 190 0.44 9.58 -11.83
N PHE A 191 0.11 8.30 -11.95
CA PHE A 191 -1.17 7.83 -12.45
C PHE A 191 -2.33 8.25 -11.54
N LEU A 192 -2.20 8.08 -10.22
CA LEU A 192 -3.22 8.51 -9.25
C LEU A 192 -3.46 10.02 -9.30
N ARG A 193 -2.41 10.84 -9.52
CA ARG A 193 -2.57 12.29 -9.71
C ARG A 193 -3.31 12.63 -11.00
N LEU A 194 -3.13 11.87 -12.07
CA LEU A 194 -3.90 12.04 -13.32
C LEU A 194 -5.37 11.68 -13.09
N PHE A 195 -5.66 10.55 -12.43
CA PHE A 195 -7.03 10.18 -12.06
C PHE A 195 -7.71 11.22 -11.19
N ALA A 196 -6.99 11.80 -10.23
CA ALA A 196 -7.52 12.88 -9.40
C ALA A 196 -7.86 14.14 -10.21
N ARG A 197 -7.01 14.52 -11.18
CA ARG A 197 -7.28 15.65 -12.08
C ARG A 197 -8.46 15.40 -13.03
N LEU A 198 -8.67 14.15 -13.42
CA LEU A 198 -9.82 13.73 -14.23
C LEU A 198 -11.11 13.58 -13.41
N GLY A 199 -11.08 13.83 -12.08
CA GLY A 199 -12.23 13.69 -11.20
C GLY A 199 -12.65 12.24 -10.95
N LYS A 200 -11.83 11.25 -11.35
CA LYS A 200 -12.12 9.81 -11.17
C LYS A 200 -11.98 9.36 -9.71
N ILE A 201 -11.09 10.01 -8.98
CA ILE A 201 -10.83 9.79 -7.55
C ILE A 201 -10.57 11.13 -6.87
N THR A 202 -10.66 11.16 -5.54
CA THR A 202 -10.25 12.30 -4.73
C THR A 202 -9.10 11.90 -3.80
N ILE A 203 -8.05 12.71 -3.72
CA ILE A 203 -6.99 12.51 -2.73
C ILE A 203 -7.34 13.30 -1.47
N HIS A 204 -7.52 12.61 -0.35
CA HIS A 204 -7.76 13.23 0.95
C HIS A 204 -6.54 14.06 1.39
N GLY A 205 -6.78 15.26 1.91
CA GLY A 205 -5.75 16.28 2.11
C GLY A 205 -5.36 17.05 0.84
N GLY A 206 -5.96 16.71 -0.30
CA GLY A 206 -5.79 17.40 -1.58
C GLY A 206 -4.53 17.01 -2.35
N VAL A 207 -4.48 17.41 -3.62
CA VAL A 207 -3.26 17.36 -4.42
C VAL A 207 -2.50 18.66 -4.16
N ALA A 208 -1.25 18.56 -3.68
CA ALA A 208 -0.41 19.74 -3.48
C ALA A 208 -0.37 20.60 -4.75
N LEU A 209 -0.48 21.92 -4.57
CA LEU A 209 -0.51 22.88 -5.66
C LEU A 209 0.75 22.70 -6.51
N ASN A 210 0.56 22.42 -7.80
CA ASN A 210 1.68 22.21 -8.71
C ASN A 210 2.27 23.59 -9.09
N PRO A 211 3.46 23.97 -8.59
CA PRO A 211 4.04 25.29 -8.89
C PRO A 211 4.27 25.50 -10.38
N TYR A 212 4.46 24.43 -11.16
CA TYR A 212 4.60 24.50 -12.62
C TYR A 212 3.33 24.98 -13.32
N VAL A 213 2.15 24.89 -12.69
CA VAL A 213 0.91 25.50 -13.21
C VAL A 213 1.01 27.02 -13.19
N ARG A 214 1.55 27.60 -12.10
CA ARG A 214 1.81 29.06 -12.04
C ARG A 214 2.92 29.46 -12.99
N LEU A 215 3.90 28.59 -13.20
CA LEU A 215 4.97 28.82 -14.17
C LEU A 215 4.39 28.90 -15.60
N ALA A 216 3.48 28.00 -15.96
CA ALA A 216 2.78 28.03 -17.25
C ALA A 216 1.88 29.27 -17.43
N GLN A 217 1.30 29.79 -16.34
CA GLN A 217 0.57 31.06 -16.37
C GLN A 217 1.50 32.28 -16.52
N ARG A 218 2.77 32.16 -16.10
CA ARG A 218 3.76 33.23 -16.17
C ARG A 218 4.43 33.31 -17.54
N PHE A 219 4.71 32.16 -18.16
CA PHE A 219 5.36 32.03 -19.46
C PHE A 219 4.34 31.52 -20.49
N THR A 220 3.39 32.38 -20.85
CA THR A 220 2.28 32.03 -21.75
C THR A 220 2.74 31.80 -23.21
N GLU A 221 3.92 32.28 -23.56
CA GLU A 221 4.58 32.10 -24.84
C GLU A 221 5.20 30.71 -25.02
N LEU A 222 5.40 29.96 -23.93
CA LEU A 222 5.95 28.61 -23.96
C LEU A 222 4.84 27.55 -23.84
N PRO A 223 4.85 26.50 -24.67
CA PRO A 223 3.99 25.34 -24.47
C PRO A 223 4.20 24.69 -23.10
N GLN A 224 3.13 24.19 -22.48
CA GLN A 224 3.24 23.46 -21.19
C GLN A 224 4.17 22.23 -21.28
N ALA A 225 4.28 21.62 -22.46
CA ALA A 225 5.20 20.52 -22.72
C ALA A 225 6.67 20.95 -22.57
N GLU A 226 7.05 22.11 -23.09
CA GLU A 226 8.41 22.66 -22.95
C GLU A 226 8.75 22.96 -21.48
N ILE A 227 7.81 23.56 -20.75
CA ILE A 227 7.96 23.78 -19.30
C ILE A 227 8.13 22.46 -18.54
N SER A 228 7.42 21.42 -18.96
CA SER A 228 7.52 20.09 -18.35
C SER A 228 8.85 19.40 -18.67
N LEU A 229 9.37 19.57 -19.89
CA LEU A 229 10.68 19.05 -20.29
C LEU A 229 11.81 19.73 -19.52
N ALA A 230 11.80 21.07 -19.44
CA ALA A 230 12.77 21.82 -18.63
C ALA A 230 12.72 21.42 -17.15
N ALA A 231 11.51 21.16 -16.60
CA ALA A 231 11.37 20.63 -15.25
C ALA A 231 11.96 19.22 -15.10
N ALA A 232 11.76 18.35 -16.10
CA ALA A 232 12.30 17.00 -16.11
C ALA A 232 13.84 17.00 -16.20
N GLU A 233 14.42 17.87 -17.02
CA GLU A 233 15.88 18.06 -17.13
C GLU A 233 16.50 18.43 -15.77
N VAL A 234 15.97 19.47 -15.12
CA VAL A 234 16.44 19.90 -13.79
C VAL A 234 16.26 18.80 -12.74
N LEU A 235 15.15 18.07 -12.76
CA LEU A 235 14.93 16.94 -11.84
C LEU A 235 15.93 15.80 -12.10
N SER A 236 16.22 15.50 -13.37
CA SER A 236 17.19 14.47 -13.77
C SER A 236 18.60 14.84 -13.30
N GLU A 237 19.03 16.09 -13.49
CA GLU A 237 20.32 16.58 -12.99
C GLU A 237 20.41 16.48 -11.46
N ARG A 238 19.36 16.89 -10.74
CA ARG A 238 19.32 16.80 -9.28
C ARG A 238 19.36 15.35 -8.78
N LEU A 239 18.71 14.43 -9.48
CA LEU A 239 18.78 13.01 -9.17
C LEU A 239 20.19 12.47 -9.42
N GLY A 240 20.82 12.77 -10.56
CA GLY A 240 22.20 12.38 -10.84
C GLY A 240 23.19 12.89 -9.78
N ASN A 241 23.03 14.15 -9.33
CA ASN A 241 23.83 14.71 -8.24
C ASN A 241 23.56 14.01 -6.89
N THR A 242 22.33 13.56 -6.65
CA THR A 242 21.98 12.80 -5.44
C THR A 242 22.59 11.40 -5.49
N ASP A 243 22.55 10.72 -6.64
CA ASP A 243 23.14 9.41 -6.82
C ASP A 243 24.67 9.45 -6.62
N ALA A 244 25.35 10.48 -7.10
CA ALA A 244 26.78 10.69 -6.85
C ALA A 244 27.12 10.84 -5.34
N GLU A 245 26.29 11.55 -4.57
CA GLU A 245 26.46 11.66 -3.12
C GLU A 245 26.12 10.35 -2.38
N VAL A 246 25.14 9.59 -2.87
CA VAL A 246 24.84 8.24 -2.36
C VAL A 246 26.01 7.29 -2.62
N ASP A 247 26.60 7.30 -3.81
CA ASP A 247 27.79 6.50 -4.14
C ASP A 247 28.98 6.84 -3.24
N LYS A 248 29.17 8.13 -2.95
CA LYS A 248 30.18 8.59 -2.00
C LYS A 248 29.93 8.04 -0.59
N LEU A 249 28.69 8.07 -0.10
CA LEU A 249 28.30 7.46 1.17
C LEU A 249 28.49 5.94 1.19
N ILE A 250 28.14 5.23 0.12
CA ILE A 250 28.37 3.79 0.00
C ILE A 250 29.88 3.49 0.03
N SER A 251 30.69 4.29 -0.66
CA SER A 251 32.15 4.12 -0.68
C SER A 251 32.76 4.30 0.72
N LEU A 252 32.34 5.33 1.46
CA LEU A 252 32.75 5.58 2.85
C LEU A 252 32.34 4.42 3.78
N THR A 253 31.14 3.89 3.60
CA THR A 253 30.64 2.76 4.39
C THR A 253 31.41 1.47 4.09
N ASN A 254 31.82 1.25 2.84
CA ASN A 254 32.65 0.11 2.45
C ASN A 254 34.08 0.22 3.00
N VAL A 255 34.65 1.42 3.07
CA VAL A 255 35.96 1.67 3.71
C VAL A 255 35.89 1.39 5.22
N ILE A 256 34.82 1.79 5.89
CA ILE A 256 34.62 1.47 7.32
C ILE A 256 34.47 -0.04 7.53
N ARG A 257 33.69 -0.73 6.68
CA ARG A 257 33.55 -2.20 6.74
C ARG A 257 34.85 -2.93 6.44
N SER A 258 35.65 -2.45 5.48
CA SER A 258 36.92 -3.08 5.14
C SER A 258 37.92 -2.93 6.29
N ALA A 259 38.00 -1.75 6.92
CA ALA A 259 38.80 -1.51 8.11
C ALA A 259 38.36 -2.38 9.31
N ASP A 260 37.05 -2.51 9.55
CA ASP A 260 36.51 -3.34 10.63
C ASP A 260 36.75 -4.84 10.37
N SER A 261 36.64 -5.28 9.11
CA SER A 261 36.95 -6.66 8.71
C SER A 261 38.43 -6.99 8.84
N PHE A 262 39.31 -6.02 8.56
CA PHE A 262 40.76 -6.15 8.70
C PHE A 262 41.15 -6.21 10.18
N MET A 263 40.59 -5.33 11.03
CA MET A 263 40.78 -5.40 12.48
C MET A 263 40.26 -6.71 13.09
N ARG A 264 39.10 -7.21 12.63
CA ARG A 264 38.59 -8.53 13.07
C ARG A 264 39.48 -9.69 12.63
N ARG A 265 40.12 -9.61 11.46
CA ARG A 265 41.10 -10.60 10.99
C ARG A 265 42.43 -10.53 11.73
N LEU A 266 42.80 -9.35 12.22
CA LEU A 266 43.99 -9.13 13.06
C LEU A 266 43.78 -9.47 14.54
N ARG A 267 42.54 -9.74 14.99
CA ARG A 267 42.31 -10.23 16.36
C ARG A 267 42.94 -11.62 16.53
N PRO A 268 43.92 -11.81 17.44
CA PRO A 268 44.61 -13.09 17.60
C PRO A 268 43.66 -14.20 18.10
N LYS A 269 43.82 -15.42 17.57
CA LYS A 269 43.04 -16.62 17.90
C LYS A 269 43.21 -17.15 19.34
N PHE A 270 43.82 -16.40 20.27
CA PHE A 270 43.98 -16.82 21.67
C PHE A 270 42.77 -16.50 22.56
N LEU A 271 41.79 -15.73 22.07
CA LEU A 271 40.58 -15.39 22.83
C LEU A 271 39.39 -16.34 22.62
N LYS A 272 39.54 -17.42 21.84
CA LYS A 272 38.54 -18.51 21.82
C LYS A 272 38.83 -19.49 22.97
N ARG A 273 38.41 -19.11 24.18
CA ARG A 273 38.29 -20.06 25.31
C ARG A 273 37.28 -21.17 24.91
N LYS A 274 37.74 -22.42 24.83
CA LYS A 274 36.88 -23.61 24.82
C LYS A 274 36.02 -23.61 26.09
N PRO A 275 34.74 -24.01 26.04
CA PRO A 275 34.03 -24.43 27.25
C PRO A 275 34.79 -25.63 27.83
N LYS A 276 35.26 -25.50 29.08
CA LYS A 276 35.62 -26.68 29.89
C LYS A 276 34.32 -27.41 30.17
N GLY A 277 34.13 -28.58 29.56
CA GLY A 277 33.33 -29.62 30.19
C GLY A 277 34.12 -30.10 31.41
N SER A 278 33.54 -30.00 32.60
CA SER A 278 34.06 -30.65 33.80
C SER A 278 33.46 -32.06 33.91
N PRO A 279 34.25 -33.04 34.38
CA PRO A 279 33.88 -34.45 34.47
C PRO A 279 33.31 -34.84 35.85
N GLY A 280 32.59 -35.97 35.89
CA GLY A 280 32.38 -36.82 37.09
C GLY A 280 31.06 -36.60 37.84
N GLU A 281 30.14 -37.59 37.79
CA GLU A 281 29.82 -38.56 38.87
C GLU A 281 28.74 -38.00 39.83
N SER A 282 27.53 -38.55 39.92
CA SER A 282 27.16 -39.96 40.17
C SER A 282 25.85 -40.34 39.47
#